data_AF-A0A951DIV6-F1
#
_entry.id   AF-A0A951DIV6-F1
#
_cell.length_a   1.000
_cell.length_b   1.000
_cell.length_c   1.000
_cell.angle_alpha   90.00
_cell.angle_beta   90.00
_cell.angle_gamma   90.00
#
_symmetry.space_group_name_H-M   'P 1'
#
loop_
_entity.id
_entity.type
_entity.pdbx_description
1 polymer ?
#
loop_
_entity_poly.entity_id
_entity_poly.type
_entity_poly.pdbx_seq_one_letter_code
_entity_poly.pdbx_strand_id
1 'polypeptide(L)'
;MKRLTCALLLFVAMPLFAATDAWWDAYQRGTTAVNARNYRAAADALQQALASNPNEGINIRTGNLLVTYVPHFWLGIAKFNLGDPDGALREWRMSEEQGAIAKTEYYARLKDWVARAQTEKQRIADNAASGPKKSAGDAISRAVLAQAAAAGAGGDRTDSYVAGLRKLQEANAQFRKAGADVDAYRGAEQIAQQASALFSTAADQAKKEKAARAAAAAAIPPKPRETAIVVPMSTPATTTTAPPPTPSPAPVVTAKPAPAQAQAPSQTSGDIQSEAEVEANVAVQQYRRHIGDAVAAARTPLQHRLLQIETREGETLRRQLAAATNDAEFQRIARAAAAREQALTKRLAELMPAPPPAPAAVAATTPASSPAATPAPALTSAPTATHASAPTATPELRDAFRAYAAGDLASSETLLTNLLAQHATAEAYLLRGIARYTRAMLSRTPDALLAQATADFRAALTQNAALRLDTNAFSPKLVSFFDRVRTGR
;
A
#
# COMPACT_ATOMS: atom_id res chain seq x y z
N MET A 1 -22.97 -45.45 -72.14
CA MET A 1 -22.24 -45.24 -70.88
C MET A 1 -21.35 -43.99 -70.90
N LYS A 2 -21.88 -42.78 -71.17
CA LYS A 2 -21.11 -41.52 -71.24
C LYS A 2 -21.79 -40.30 -70.60
N ARG A 3 -22.84 -40.51 -69.78
CA ARG A 3 -23.66 -39.42 -69.20
C ARG A 3 -23.64 -39.34 -67.67
N LEU A 4 -22.87 -40.19 -66.99
CA LEU A 4 -22.81 -40.24 -65.52
C LEU A 4 -21.58 -39.54 -64.92
N THR A 5 -20.60 -39.13 -65.73
CA THR A 5 -19.31 -38.61 -65.24
C THR A 5 -19.27 -37.08 -65.10
N CYS A 6 -20.27 -36.35 -65.60
CA CYS A 6 -20.32 -34.87 -65.50
C CYS A 6 -21.06 -34.34 -64.27
N ALA A 7 -21.76 -35.18 -63.50
CA ALA A 7 -22.51 -34.73 -62.31
C ALA A 7 -21.68 -34.73 -61.01
N LEU A 8 -20.50 -35.38 -61.00
CA LEU A 8 -19.63 -35.45 -59.81
C LEU A 8 -18.57 -34.34 -59.74
N LEU A 9 -18.42 -33.54 -60.81
CA LEU A 9 -17.42 -32.47 -60.91
C LEU A 9 -17.96 -31.07 -60.58
N LEU A 10 -19.28 -30.95 -60.31
CA LEU A 10 -19.93 -29.66 -60.04
C LEU A 10 -20.19 -29.35 -58.55
N PHE A 11 -19.83 -30.26 -57.64
CA PHE A 11 -20.02 -30.07 -56.18
C PHE A 11 -18.75 -29.59 -55.44
N VAL A 12 -17.66 -29.30 -56.15
CA VAL A 12 -16.42 -28.70 -55.58
C VAL A 12 -16.41 -27.17 -55.74
N ALA A 13 -17.52 -26.55 -56.16
CA ALA A 13 -17.66 -25.10 -56.35
C ALA A 13 -18.49 -24.42 -55.24
N MET A 14 -18.33 -24.86 -53.99
CA MET A 14 -18.89 -24.20 -52.79
C MET A 14 -17.75 -23.55 -51.98
N PRO A 15 -18.00 -22.48 -51.22
CA PRO A 15 -18.14 -21.09 -51.64
C PRO A 15 -16.93 -20.27 -51.14
N LEU A 16 -16.05 -19.81 -52.04
CA LEU A 16 -14.92 -18.93 -51.69
C LEU A 16 -15.32 -17.48 -51.32
N PHE A 17 -16.62 -17.21 -51.16
CA PHE A 17 -17.15 -15.83 -51.07
C PHE A 17 -17.72 -15.42 -49.70
N ALA A 18 -17.47 -16.21 -48.64
CA ALA A 18 -17.93 -15.86 -47.29
C ALA A 18 -16.86 -16.06 -46.21
N ALA A 19 -15.57 -15.98 -46.56
CA ALA A 19 -14.57 -15.61 -45.57
C ALA A 19 -14.74 -14.11 -45.32
N THR A 20 -15.78 -13.74 -44.56
CA THR A 20 -15.68 -12.51 -43.77
C THR A 20 -14.34 -12.58 -43.06
N ASP A 21 -13.60 -11.47 -43.09
CA ASP A 21 -12.28 -11.33 -42.51
C ASP A 21 -12.28 -11.88 -41.07
N ALA A 22 -11.92 -13.15 -40.86
CA ALA A 22 -12.13 -13.84 -39.58
C ALA A 22 -11.40 -13.15 -38.42
N TRP A 23 -10.31 -12.45 -38.75
CA TRP A 23 -9.56 -11.59 -37.85
C TRP A 23 -10.40 -10.38 -37.38
N TRP A 24 -11.23 -9.80 -38.25
CA TRP A 24 -12.10 -8.68 -37.94
C TRP A 24 -13.23 -9.07 -37.01
N ASP A 25 -13.88 -10.20 -37.26
CA ASP A 25 -14.92 -10.72 -36.37
C ASP A 25 -14.34 -11.02 -34.98
N ALA A 26 -13.14 -11.59 -34.92
CA ALA A 26 -12.42 -11.81 -33.66
C ALA A 26 -12.08 -10.50 -32.94
N TYR A 27 -11.63 -9.49 -33.68
CA TYR A 27 -11.34 -8.15 -33.13
C TYR A 27 -12.58 -7.44 -32.59
N GLN A 28 -13.69 -7.47 -33.33
CA GLN A 28 -14.96 -6.91 -32.88
C GLN A 28 -15.48 -7.62 -31.62
N ARG A 29 -15.40 -8.96 -31.58
CA ARG A 29 -15.73 -9.71 -30.35
C ARG A 29 -14.83 -9.31 -29.19
N GLY A 30 -13.53 -9.17 -29.44
CA GLY A 30 -12.54 -8.76 -28.45
C GLY A 30 -12.83 -7.38 -27.86
N THR A 31 -13.00 -6.37 -28.70
CA THR A 31 -13.30 -4.99 -28.28
C THR A 31 -14.66 -4.88 -27.58
N THR A 32 -15.70 -5.53 -28.08
CA THR A 32 -17.00 -5.63 -27.40
C THR A 32 -16.85 -6.28 -26.02
N ALA A 33 -16.07 -7.36 -25.90
CA ALA A 33 -15.82 -8.01 -24.63
C ALA A 33 -15.03 -7.13 -23.65
N VAL A 34 -14.05 -6.33 -24.10
CA VAL A 34 -13.37 -5.33 -23.25
C VAL A 34 -14.39 -4.32 -22.71
N ASN A 35 -15.25 -3.79 -23.58
CA ASN A 35 -16.28 -2.81 -23.20
C ASN A 35 -17.30 -3.40 -22.22
N ALA A 36 -17.64 -4.68 -22.38
CA ALA A 36 -18.48 -5.45 -21.46
C ALA A 36 -17.76 -5.89 -20.18
N ARG A 37 -16.49 -5.48 -19.98
CA ARG A 37 -15.63 -5.88 -18.85
C ARG A 37 -15.40 -7.40 -18.73
N ASN A 38 -15.62 -8.15 -19.81
CA ASN A 38 -15.30 -9.56 -19.90
C ASN A 38 -13.88 -9.74 -20.44
N TYR A 39 -12.90 -9.40 -19.60
CA TYR A 39 -11.49 -9.30 -20.01
C TYR A 39 -10.88 -10.63 -20.45
N ARG A 40 -11.36 -11.76 -19.93
CA ARG A 40 -10.88 -13.09 -20.34
C ARG A 40 -11.30 -13.40 -21.78
N ALA A 41 -12.60 -13.29 -22.07
CA ALA A 41 -13.10 -13.47 -23.43
C ALA A 41 -12.49 -12.46 -24.41
N ALA A 42 -12.25 -11.22 -23.95
CA ALA A 42 -11.55 -10.22 -24.73
C ALA A 42 -10.13 -10.64 -25.10
N ALA A 43 -9.34 -11.11 -24.13
CA ALA A 43 -7.97 -11.55 -24.38
C ALA A 43 -7.93 -12.71 -25.38
N ASP A 44 -8.78 -13.72 -25.22
CA ASP A 44 -8.86 -14.88 -26.11
C ASP A 44 -9.22 -14.47 -27.55
N ALA A 45 -10.22 -13.60 -27.72
CA ALA A 45 -10.66 -13.13 -29.03
C ALA A 45 -9.64 -12.20 -29.71
N LEU A 46 -8.97 -11.32 -28.96
CA LEU A 46 -7.93 -10.44 -29.50
C LEU A 46 -6.67 -11.22 -29.89
N GLN A 47 -6.33 -12.29 -29.15
CA GLN A 47 -5.26 -13.22 -29.55
C GLN A 47 -5.59 -13.96 -30.84
N GLN A 48 -6.83 -14.40 -31.04
CA GLN A 48 -7.26 -14.99 -32.31
C GLN A 48 -7.17 -14.00 -33.48
N ALA A 49 -7.53 -12.73 -33.23
CA ALA A 49 -7.37 -11.67 -34.21
C ALA A 49 -5.90 -11.48 -34.59
N LEU A 50 -5.00 -11.39 -33.61
CA LEU A 50 -3.55 -11.28 -33.81
C LEU A 50 -2.94 -12.50 -34.52
N ALA A 51 -3.41 -13.71 -34.22
CA ALA A 51 -2.95 -14.93 -34.89
C ALA A 51 -3.29 -14.93 -36.38
N SER A 52 -4.39 -14.27 -36.76
CA SER A 52 -4.86 -14.19 -38.15
C SER A 52 -4.32 -12.96 -38.88
N ASN A 53 -4.19 -11.83 -38.20
CA ASN A 53 -3.63 -10.59 -38.71
C ASN A 53 -2.82 -9.87 -37.60
N PRO A 54 -1.49 -10.01 -37.58
CA PRO A 54 -0.64 -9.45 -36.51
C PRO A 54 -0.32 -7.96 -36.68
N ASN A 55 -0.60 -7.36 -37.84
CA ASN A 55 -0.20 -5.99 -38.16
C ASN A 55 -1.32 -5.00 -37.84
N GLU A 56 -1.04 -4.01 -37.01
CA GLU A 56 -1.93 -2.89 -36.68
C GLU A 56 -1.97 -1.84 -37.80
N GLY A 57 -3.07 -1.10 -37.91
CA GLY A 57 -3.22 -0.06 -38.94
C GLY A 57 -4.48 0.78 -38.78
N ILE A 58 -4.43 2.04 -39.22
CA ILE A 58 -5.55 3.00 -39.10
C ILE A 58 -6.53 3.00 -40.30
N ASN A 59 -6.20 2.30 -41.38
CA ASN A 59 -7.00 2.20 -42.61
C ASN A 59 -6.93 0.78 -43.18
N ILE A 60 -7.12 -0.23 -42.34
CA ILE A 60 -7.14 -1.62 -42.82
C ILE A 60 -8.47 -1.83 -43.55
N ARG A 61 -8.42 -2.37 -44.75
CA ARG A 61 -9.61 -2.64 -45.55
C ARG A 61 -10.25 -3.95 -45.09
N THR A 62 -11.51 -3.88 -44.69
CA THR A 62 -12.35 -5.02 -44.32
C THR A 62 -13.61 -4.97 -45.20
N GLY A 63 -13.66 -5.79 -46.24
CA GLY A 63 -14.61 -5.63 -47.34
C GLY A 63 -14.56 -4.23 -47.99
N ASN A 64 -15.63 -3.45 -47.84
CA ASN A 64 -15.74 -2.08 -48.37
C ASN A 64 -15.50 -0.97 -47.33
N LEU A 65 -15.14 -1.32 -46.10
CA LEU A 65 -14.90 -0.37 -45.01
C LEU A 65 -13.40 -0.25 -44.72
N LEU A 66 -12.94 0.97 -44.40
CA LEU A 66 -11.64 1.23 -43.82
C LEU A 66 -11.81 1.34 -42.30
N VAL A 67 -11.06 0.53 -41.56
CA VAL A 67 -11.20 0.44 -40.11
C VAL A 67 -9.86 0.65 -39.40
N THR A 68 -9.94 1.19 -38.19
CA THR A 68 -8.82 1.27 -37.25
C THR A 68 -8.69 -0.05 -36.50
N TYR A 69 -7.57 -0.72 -36.70
CA TYR A 69 -7.23 -2.01 -36.11
C TYR A 69 -6.01 -1.85 -35.21
N VAL A 70 -6.24 -1.86 -33.88
CA VAL A 70 -5.22 -1.74 -32.83
C VAL A 70 -5.37 -2.84 -31.76
N PRO A 71 -5.28 -4.13 -32.15
CA PRO A 71 -5.50 -5.26 -31.24
C PRO A 71 -4.58 -5.30 -30.02
N HIS A 72 -3.31 -4.92 -30.13
CA HIS A 72 -2.37 -4.94 -29.00
C HIS A 72 -2.75 -3.91 -27.92
N PHE A 73 -3.27 -2.75 -28.32
CA PHE A 73 -3.82 -1.76 -27.38
C PHE A 73 -4.93 -2.36 -26.50
N TRP A 74 -5.92 -2.96 -27.13
CA TRP A 74 -7.07 -3.56 -26.44
C TRP A 74 -6.67 -4.81 -25.65
N LEU A 75 -5.72 -5.60 -26.16
CA LEU A 75 -5.22 -6.80 -25.48
C LEU A 75 -4.46 -6.40 -24.21
N GLY A 76 -3.68 -5.32 -24.25
CA GLY A 76 -3.01 -4.77 -23.07
C GLY A 76 -4.02 -4.34 -21.99
N ILE A 77 -5.14 -3.71 -22.36
CA ILE A 77 -6.22 -3.38 -21.40
C ILE A 77 -6.80 -4.65 -20.79
N ALA A 78 -7.08 -5.67 -21.60
CA ALA A 78 -7.60 -6.94 -21.09
C ALA A 78 -6.62 -7.60 -20.11
N LYS A 79 -5.34 -7.71 -20.47
CA LYS A 79 -4.29 -8.29 -19.61
C LYS A 79 -4.11 -7.53 -18.30
N PHE A 80 -4.11 -6.20 -18.34
CA PHE A 80 -4.01 -5.39 -17.12
C PHE A 80 -5.14 -5.69 -16.13
N ASN A 81 -6.39 -5.76 -16.62
CA ASN A 81 -7.54 -6.06 -15.78
C ASN A 81 -7.62 -7.53 -15.33
N LEU A 82 -6.90 -8.43 -15.99
CA LEU A 82 -6.70 -9.82 -15.55
C LEU A 82 -5.60 -9.96 -14.48
N GLY A 83 -4.96 -8.85 -14.07
CA GLY A 83 -3.89 -8.86 -13.09
C GLY A 83 -2.51 -9.21 -13.66
N ASP A 84 -2.32 -9.09 -14.98
CA ASP A 84 -1.03 -9.26 -15.66
C ASP A 84 -0.50 -7.90 -16.17
N PRO A 85 0.01 -7.03 -15.28
CA PRO A 85 0.53 -5.72 -15.67
C PRO A 85 1.77 -5.83 -16.55
N ASP A 86 2.59 -6.87 -16.38
CA ASP A 86 3.77 -7.11 -17.21
C ASP A 86 3.38 -7.50 -18.64
N GLY A 87 2.41 -8.40 -18.78
CA GLY A 87 1.83 -8.73 -20.08
C GLY A 87 1.20 -7.52 -20.75
N ALA A 88 0.46 -6.70 -20.00
CA ALA A 88 -0.13 -5.48 -20.52
C ALA A 88 0.91 -4.51 -21.09
N LEU A 89 1.99 -4.25 -20.33
CA LEU A 89 3.09 -3.39 -20.77
C LEU A 89 3.79 -3.90 -22.04
N ARG A 90 3.93 -5.24 -22.19
CA ARG A 90 4.48 -5.82 -23.42
C ARG A 90 3.59 -5.57 -24.64
N GLU A 91 2.28 -5.76 -24.52
CA GLU A 91 1.34 -5.52 -25.62
C GLU A 91 1.30 -4.04 -26.00
N TRP A 92 1.21 -3.14 -25.02
CA TRP A 92 1.22 -1.70 -25.29
C TRP A 92 2.50 -1.22 -25.95
N ARG A 93 3.65 -1.75 -25.54
CA ARG A 93 4.92 -1.49 -26.23
C ARG A 93 4.88 -1.93 -27.69
N MET A 94 4.33 -3.12 -27.95
CA MET A 94 4.18 -3.64 -29.31
C MET A 94 3.28 -2.74 -30.17
N SER A 95 2.19 -2.22 -29.60
CA SER A 95 1.31 -1.26 -30.28
C SER A 95 2.01 0.07 -30.59
N GLU A 96 2.83 0.58 -29.67
CA GLU A 96 3.66 1.77 -29.91
C GLU A 96 4.71 1.54 -31.01
N GLU A 97 5.39 0.40 -30.98
CA GLU A 97 6.42 0.01 -31.95
C GLU A 97 5.87 -0.12 -33.37
N GLN A 98 4.64 -0.63 -33.52
CA GLN A 98 3.95 -0.68 -34.81
C GLN A 98 3.44 0.70 -35.29
N GLY A 99 3.36 1.68 -34.40
CA GLY A 99 3.11 3.10 -34.73
C GLY A 99 1.70 3.44 -35.21
N ALA A 100 0.83 2.45 -35.44
CA ALA A 100 -0.56 2.67 -35.84
C ALA A 100 -1.33 3.46 -34.76
N ILE A 101 -1.13 3.12 -33.49
CA ILE A 101 -1.83 3.76 -32.37
C ILE A 101 -1.52 5.25 -32.23
N ALA A 102 -0.30 5.68 -32.57
CA ALA A 102 0.15 7.07 -32.43
C ALA A 102 -0.70 8.06 -33.26
N LYS A 103 -1.37 7.58 -34.30
CA LYS A 103 -2.25 8.38 -35.18
C LYS A 103 -3.72 8.33 -34.78
N THR A 104 -4.04 7.72 -33.64
CA THR A 104 -5.41 7.54 -33.15
C THR A 104 -5.65 8.32 -31.85
N GLU A 105 -6.91 8.53 -31.49
CA GLU A 105 -7.28 9.08 -30.18
C GLU A 105 -6.86 8.19 -28.99
N TYR A 106 -6.57 6.91 -29.24
CA TYR A 106 -6.20 5.95 -28.20
C TYR A 106 -4.81 6.21 -27.62
N TYR A 107 -3.94 6.95 -28.31
CA TYR A 107 -2.57 7.16 -27.85
C TYR A 107 -2.49 7.89 -26.50
N ALA A 108 -3.36 8.88 -26.26
CA ALA A 108 -3.42 9.53 -24.95
C ALA A 108 -3.83 8.55 -23.85
N ARG A 109 -4.84 7.70 -24.13
CA ARG A 109 -5.31 6.68 -23.19
C ARG A 109 -4.25 5.60 -22.93
N LEU A 110 -3.46 5.24 -23.94
CA LEU A 110 -2.35 4.30 -23.81
C LEU A 110 -1.36 4.78 -22.75
N LYS A 111 -0.94 6.07 -22.80
CA LYS A 111 -0.01 6.63 -21.81
C LYS A 111 -0.55 6.54 -20.39
N ASP A 112 -1.83 6.84 -20.20
CA ASP A 112 -2.49 6.72 -18.89
C ASP A 112 -2.50 5.27 -18.40
N TRP A 113 -2.79 4.31 -19.29
CA TRP A 113 -2.78 2.89 -18.98
C TRP A 113 -1.37 2.37 -18.63
N VAL A 114 -0.35 2.78 -19.37
CA VAL A 114 1.06 2.44 -19.09
C VAL A 114 1.47 2.95 -17.70
N ALA A 115 1.14 4.21 -17.36
CA ALA A 115 1.44 4.77 -16.05
C ALA A 115 0.74 4.00 -14.91
N ARG A 116 -0.53 3.60 -15.11
CA ARG A 116 -1.29 2.77 -14.15
C ARG A 116 -0.66 1.39 -13.97
N ALA A 117 -0.24 0.73 -15.04
CA ALA A 117 0.41 -0.57 -14.95
C ALA A 117 1.78 -0.51 -14.29
N GLN A 118 2.57 0.54 -14.52
CA GLN A 118 3.83 0.75 -13.80
C GLN A 118 3.60 0.95 -12.30
N THR A 119 2.59 1.74 -11.93
CA THR A 119 2.21 1.95 -10.52
C THR A 119 1.77 0.63 -9.87
N GLU A 120 0.95 -0.14 -10.57
CA GLU A 120 0.45 -1.42 -10.08
C GLU A 120 1.58 -2.46 -9.95
N LYS A 121 2.50 -2.51 -10.92
CA LYS A 121 3.69 -3.34 -10.85
C LYS A 121 4.55 -2.99 -9.63
N GLN A 122 4.76 -1.69 -9.37
CA GLN A 122 5.49 -1.24 -8.18
C GLN A 122 4.77 -1.68 -6.90
N ARG A 123 3.44 -1.51 -6.85
CA ARG A 123 2.63 -1.94 -5.71
C ARG A 123 2.74 -3.45 -5.45
N ILE A 124 2.70 -4.27 -6.49
CA ILE A 124 2.87 -5.72 -6.39
C ILE A 124 4.27 -6.06 -5.88
N ALA A 125 5.30 -5.41 -6.39
CA ALA A 125 6.69 -5.62 -5.95
C ALA A 125 6.88 -5.21 -4.49
N ASP A 126 6.35 -4.06 -4.06
CA ASP A 126 6.40 -3.59 -2.67
C ASP A 126 5.65 -4.55 -1.73
N ASN A 127 4.48 -5.02 -2.14
CA ASN A 127 3.70 -6.00 -1.38
C ASN A 127 4.44 -7.34 -1.25
N ALA A 128 5.04 -7.83 -2.33
CA ALA A 128 5.84 -9.05 -2.31
C ALA A 128 7.09 -8.90 -1.42
N ALA A 129 7.70 -7.72 -1.39
CA ALA A 129 8.85 -7.41 -0.56
C ALA A 129 8.50 -7.18 0.93
N SER A 130 7.25 -6.85 1.27
CA SER A 130 6.85 -6.51 2.64
C SER A 130 7.18 -7.58 3.70
N GLY A 131 6.93 -8.86 3.39
CA GLY A 131 7.24 -10.00 4.27
C GLY A 131 8.75 -10.19 4.46
N PRO A 132 9.53 -10.40 3.39
CA PRO A 132 11.00 -10.48 3.44
C PRO A 132 11.64 -9.28 4.12
N LYS A 133 11.16 -8.05 3.84
CA LYS A 133 11.61 -6.81 4.47
C LYS A 133 11.40 -6.84 5.99
N LYS A 134 10.23 -7.29 6.44
CA LYS A 134 9.97 -7.45 7.88
C LYS A 134 10.91 -8.50 8.50
N SER A 135 11.06 -9.66 7.88
CA SER A 135 11.93 -10.74 8.39
C SER A 135 13.40 -10.30 8.51
N ALA A 136 13.91 -9.61 7.48
CA ALA A 136 15.25 -9.03 7.50
C ALA A 136 15.41 -7.96 8.58
N GLY A 137 14.42 -7.09 8.77
CA GLY A 137 14.39 -6.11 9.84
C GLY A 137 14.46 -6.77 11.22
N ASP A 138 13.63 -7.80 11.45
CA ASP A 138 13.61 -8.55 12.70
C ASP A 138 14.97 -9.26 12.95
N ALA A 139 15.62 -9.78 11.90
CA ALA A 139 16.94 -10.39 12.00
C ALA A 139 18.04 -9.38 12.34
N ILE A 140 18.01 -8.19 11.74
CA ILE A 140 18.91 -7.09 12.08
C ILE A 140 18.71 -6.68 13.55
N SER A 141 17.46 -6.53 14.01
CA SER A 141 17.17 -6.23 15.41
C SER A 141 17.70 -7.29 16.37
N ARG A 142 17.56 -8.58 16.04
CA ARG A 142 18.14 -9.68 16.82
C ARG A 142 19.67 -9.59 16.88
N ALA A 143 20.33 -9.29 15.76
CA ALA A 143 21.78 -9.13 15.71
C ALA A 143 22.27 -7.95 16.58
N VAL A 144 21.55 -6.83 16.58
CA VAL A 144 21.85 -5.68 17.45
C VAL A 144 21.70 -6.04 18.94
N LEU A 145 20.66 -6.79 19.31
CA LEU A 145 20.50 -7.27 20.69
C LEU A 145 21.63 -8.24 21.09
N ALA A 146 22.04 -9.13 20.17
CA ALA A 146 23.17 -10.03 20.40
C ALA A 146 24.50 -9.25 20.56
N GLN A 147 24.70 -8.18 19.79
CA GLN A 147 25.85 -7.28 19.94
C GLN A 147 25.91 -6.67 21.36
N ALA A 148 24.77 -6.17 21.87
CA ALA A 148 24.70 -5.61 23.22
C ALA A 148 25.00 -6.66 24.31
N ALA A 149 24.49 -7.88 24.15
CA ALA A 149 24.79 -8.99 25.05
C ALA A 149 26.28 -9.38 25.04
N ALA A 150 26.90 -9.41 23.85
CA ALA A 150 28.33 -9.66 23.70
C ALA A 150 29.17 -8.58 24.37
N ALA A 151 28.83 -7.30 24.16
CA ALA A 151 29.52 -6.18 24.81
C ALA A 151 29.37 -6.24 26.34
N GLY A 152 28.17 -6.51 26.86
CA GLY A 152 27.92 -6.66 28.30
C GLY A 152 28.68 -7.83 28.95
N ALA A 153 29.00 -8.87 28.18
CA ALA A 153 29.84 -9.97 28.63
C ALA A 153 31.36 -9.65 28.60
N GLY A 154 31.76 -8.51 28.04
CA GLY A 154 33.17 -8.16 27.78
C GLY A 154 33.75 -8.80 26.53
N GLY A 155 32.90 -9.16 25.55
CA GLY A 155 33.28 -9.78 24.28
C GLY A 155 33.67 -8.80 23.18
N ASP A 156 33.64 -7.49 23.46
CA ASP A 156 33.97 -6.40 22.56
C ASP A 156 35.39 -6.50 21.95
N ARG A 157 36.30 -7.17 22.66
CA ARG A 157 37.71 -7.35 22.24
C ARG A 157 37.97 -8.62 21.44
N THR A 158 36.96 -9.46 21.23
CA THR A 158 37.12 -10.74 20.52
C THR A 158 37.07 -10.53 19.00
N ASP A 159 37.81 -11.34 18.25
CA ASP A 159 37.75 -11.31 16.78
C ASP A 159 36.33 -11.60 16.25
N SER A 160 35.61 -12.47 16.94
CA SER A 160 34.20 -12.81 16.67
C SER A 160 33.31 -11.55 16.70
N TYR A 161 33.55 -10.64 17.65
CA TYR A 161 32.78 -9.40 17.77
C TYR A 161 33.06 -8.45 16.60
N VAL A 162 34.33 -8.28 16.22
CA VAL A 162 34.71 -7.43 15.07
C VAL A 162 34.15 -8.00 13.75
N ALA A 163 34.20 -9.31 13.57
CA ALA A 163 33.56 -9.98 12.43
C ALA A 163 32.04 -9.78 12.42
N GLY A 164 31.39 -9.89 13.59
CA GLY A 164 29.97 -9.62 13.77
C GLY A 164 29.58 -8.19 13.37
N LEU A 165 30.38 -7.18 13.76
CA LEU A 165 30.16 -5.77 13.38
C LEU A 165 30.19 -5.58 11.87
N ARG A 166 31.19 -6.15 11.18
CA ARG A 166 31.29 -6.06 9.70
C ARG A 166 30.07 -6.67 9.03
N LYS A 167 29.63 -7.84 9.49
CA LYS A 167 28.43 -8.51 8.97
C LYS A 167 27.16 -7.71 9.23
N LEU A 168 27.01 -7.12 10.42
CA LEU A 168 25.87 -6.27 10.72
C LEU A 168 25.84 -5.01 9.83
N GLN A 169 26.99 -4.41 9.55
CA GLN A 169 27.08 -3.26 8.63
C GLN A 169 26.73 -3.67 7.19
N GLU A 170 27.23 -4.82 6.73
CA GLU A 170 26.91 -5.41 5.42
C GLU A 170 25.40 -5.68 5.28
N ALA A 171 24.77 -6.28 6.30
CA ALA A 171 23.33 -6.53 6.34
C ALA A 171 22.52 -5.22 6.22
N ASN A 172 22.91 -4.18 6.98
CA ASN A 172 22.26 -2.87 6.92
C ASN A 172 22.40 -2.20 5.55
N ALA A 173 23.60 -2.26 4.94
CA ALA A 173 23.83 -1.71 3.61
C ALA A 173 22.97 -2.42 2.55
N GLN A 174 22.91 -3.75 2.61
CA GLN A 174 22.09 -4.55 1.70
C GLN A 174 20.59 -4.27 1.90
N PHE A 175 20.13 -4.20 3.16
CA PHE A 175 18.74 -3.89 3.48
C PHE A 175 18.29 -2.53 2.94
N ARG A 176 19.15 -1.50 3.03
CA ARG A 176 18.87 -0.15 2.51
C ARG A 176 18.83 -0.11 0.98
N LYS A 177 19.70 -0.89 0.32
CA LYS A 177 19.79 -0.96 -1.15
C LYS A 177 18.69 -1.83 -1.78
N ALA A 178 18.05 -2.72 -1.02
CA ALA A 178 17.12 -3.73 -1.53
C ALA A 178 15.91 -3.17 -2.29
N GLY A 179 15.37 -2.01 -1.92
CA GLY A 179 14.20 -1.44 -2.61
C GLY A 179 12.98 -2.38 -2.56
N ALA A 180 12.58 -2.90 -3.73
CA ALA A 180 11.52 -3.92 -3.86
C ALA A 180 12.05 -5.32 -4.20
N ASP A 181 13.37 -5.52 -4.14
CA ASP A 181 14.02 -6.80 -4.42
C ASP A 181 13.89 -7.76 -3.22
N VAL A 182 13.07 -8.78 -3.39
CA VAL A 182 12.80 -9.83 -2.40
C VAL A 182 14.06 -10.62 -2.04
N ASP A 183 14.92 -10.91 -3.02
CA ASP A 183 16.11 -11.73 -2.79
C ASP A 183 17.20 -10.92 -2.09
N ALA A 184 17.29 -9.61 -2.37
CA ALA A 184 18.14 -8.71 -1.61
C ALA A 184 17.76 -8.68 -0.12
N TYR A 185 16.47 -8.66 0.23
CA TYR A 185 16.01 -8.74 1.63
C TYR A 185 16.36 -10.08 2.28
N ARG A 186 16.18 -11.20 1.58
CA ARG A 186 16.59 -12.53 2.09
C ARG A 186 18.09 -12.61 2.34
N GLY A 187 18.91 -12.04 1.45
CA GLY A 187 20.35 -11.98 1.68
C GLY A 187 20.71 -11.12 2.90
N ALA A 188 20.06 -9.97 3.08
CA ALA A 188 20.26 -9.14 4.28
C ALA A 188 19.87 -9.88 5.57
N GLU A 189 18.77 -10.64 5.54
CA GLU A 189 18.35 -11.49 6.65
C GLU A 189 19.43 -12.53 7.01
N GLN A 190 19.95 -13.27 6.02
CA GLN A 190 20.98 -14.29 6.25
C GLN A 190 22.26 -13.68 6.83
N ILE A 191 22.71 -12.55 6.31
CA ILE A 191 23.90 -11.84 6.81
C ILE A 191 23.66 -11.37 8.26
N ALA A 192 22.47 -10.87 8.58
CA ALA A 192 22.11 -10.48 9.95
C ALA A 192 22.09 -11.68 10.91
N GLN A 193 21.60 -12.85 10.46
CA GLN A 193 21.65 -14.09 11.25
C GLN A 193 23.10 -14.52 11.53
N GLN A 194 23.99 -14.42 10.52
CA GLN A 194 25.43 -14.68 10.71
C GLN A 194 26.06 -13.71 11.72
N ALA A 195 25.74 -12.42 11.64
CA ALA A 195 26.20 -11.42 12.60
C ALA A 195 25.77 -11.77 14.03
N SER A 196 24.50 -12.14 14.22
CA SER A 196 23.96 -12.58 15.52
C SER A 196 24.71 -13.78 16.09
N ALA A 197 25.00 -14.80 15.27
CA ALA A 197 25.75 -15.99 15.70
C ALA A 197 27.20 -15.65 16.11
N LEU A 198 27.86 -14.73 15.39
CA LEU A 198 29.19 -14.23 15.73
C LEU A 198 29.19 -13.48 17.06
N PHE A 199 28.17 -12.64 17.32
CA PHE A 199 28.04 -11.97 18.61
C PHE A 199 27.76 -12.95 19.76
N SER A 200 26.94 -13.98 19.55
CA SER A 200 26.74 -15.03 20.56
C SER A 200 28.07 -15.74 20.89
N THR A 201 28.86 -16.06 19.87
CA THR A 201 30.19 -16.68 20.04
C THR A 201 31.13 -15.77 20.83
N ALA A 202 31.15 -14.47 20.52
CA ALA A 202 31.91 -13.47 21.25
C ALA A 202 31.51 -13.40 22.74
N ALA A 203 30.20 -13.43 23.03
CA ALA A 203 29.70 -13.42 24.40
C ALA A 203 30.16 -14.66 25.19
N ASP A 204 30.14 -15.83 24.58
CA ASP A 204 30.55 -17.08 25.23
C ASP A 204 32.07 -17.15 25.44
N GLN A 205 32.87 -16.66 24.48
CA GLN A 205 34.32 -16.50 24.63
C GLN A 205 34.64 -15.59 25.83
N ALA A 206 33.98 -14.44 25.93
CA ALA A 206 34.19 -13.49 27.02
C ALA A 206 33.83 -14.07 28.39
N LYS A 207 32.72 -14.80 28.49
CA LYS A 207 32.34 -15.51 29.72
C LYS A 207 33.38 -16.55 30.13
N LYS A 208 33.92 -17.32 29.17
CA LYS A 208 34.97 -18.31 29.44
C LYS A 208 36.27 -17.66 29.91
N GLU A 209 36.70 -16.58 29.25
CA GLU A 209 37.88 -15.83 29.69
C GLU A 209 37.71 -15.24 31.09
N LYS A 210 36.54 -14.66 31.38
CA LYS A 210 36.24 -14.13 32.72
C LYS A 210 36.29 -15.22 33.79
N ALA A 211 35.74 -16.39 33.51
CA ALA A 211 35.80 -17.56 34.40
C ALA A 211 37.25 -18.04 34.60
N ALA A 212 38.04 -18.11 33.53
CA ALA A 212 39.46 -18.49 33.59
C ALA A 212 40.30 -17.50 34.41
N ARG A 213 40.06 -16.18 34.25
CA ARG A 213 40.72 -15.15 35.07
C ARG A 213 40.33 -15.25 36.54
N ALA A 214 39.07 -15.52 36.85
CA ALA A 214 38.61 -15.72 38.22
C ALA A 214 39.26 -16.97 38.86
N ALA A 215 39.36 -18.07 38.11
CA ALA A 215 40.04 -19.29 38.56
C ALA A 215 41.55 -19.06 38.78
N ALA A 216 42.21 -18.35 37.86
CA ALA A 216 43.63 -17.99 38.01
C ALA A 216 43.87 -17.09 39.23
N ALA A 217 42.98 -16.12 39.48
CA ALA A 217 43.06 -15.26 40.66
C ALA A 217 42.87 -16.06 41.96
N ALA A 218 41.99 -17.07 41.97
CA ALA A 218 41.80 -17.95 43.13
C ALA A 218 42.98 -18.91 43.36
N ALA A 219 43.75 -19.23 42.33
CA ALA A 219 44.93 -20.10 42.42
C ALA A 219 46.18 -19.39 42.96
N ILE A 220 46.19 -18.05 43.04
CA ILE A 220 47.30 -17.31 43.67
C ILE A 220 47.16 -17.50 45.19
N PRO A 221 48.08 -18.23 45.85
CA PRO A 221 47.99 -18.45 47.29
C PRO A 221 48.00 -17.10 48.02
N PRO A 222 47.18 -16.93 49.08
CA PRO A 222 47.09 -15.68 49.80
C PRO A 222 48.48 -15.29 50.29
N LYS A 223 48.98 -14.14 49.81
CA LYS A 223 50.27 -13.59 50.23
C LYS A 223 50.31 -13.56 51.77
N PRO A 224 51.35 -14.13 52.42
CA PRO A 224 51.45 -14.15 53.87
C PRO A 224 51.22 -12.74 54.41
N ARG A 225 50.23 -12.58 55.29
CA ARG A 225 49.97 -11.31 55.97
C ARG A 225 51.22 -11.00 56.80
N GLU A 226 52.01 -10.02 56.37
CA GLU A 226 52.99 -9.37 57.25
C GLU A 226 52.22 -8.80 58.44
N THR A 227 52.51 -9.35 59.62
CA THR A 227 51.98 -8.88 60.89
C THR A 227 52.46 -7.44 61.13
N ALA A 228 51.55 -6.49 61.01
CA ALA A 228 51.81 -5.09 61.34
C ALA A 228 52.06 -4.95 62.86
N ILE A 229 53.24 -4.45 63.20
CA ILE A 229 53.58 -3.96 64.54
C ILE A 229 52.70 -2.73 64.81
N VAL A 230 51.89 -2.82 65.87
CA VAL A 230 51.00 -1.75 66.35
C VAL A 230 51.83 -0.73 67.13
N VAL A 231 51.93 0.50 66.62
CA VAL A 231 52.35 1.67 67.43
C VAL A 231 51.10 2.51 67.71
N PRO A 232 50.72 2.73 68.98
CA PRO A 232 49.59 3.57 69.34
C PRO A 232 50.04 5.03 69.45
N MET A 233 49.36 5.94 68.76
CA MET A 233 49.45 7.38 69.07
C MET A 233 48.10 8.06 68.95
N SER A 234 47.87 8.91 69.93
CA SER A 234 46.60 9.46 70.40
C SER A 234 46.02 10.57 69.51
N THR A 235 44.69 10.66 69.51
CA THR A 235 43.85 11.84 69.18
C THR A 235 44.25 13.07 70.03
N PRO A 236 44.02 14.35 69.64
CA PRO A 236 42.66 14.86 69.31
C PRO A 236 42.52 16.13 68.40
N ALA A 237 41.24 16.46 68.16
CA ALA A 237 40.63 17.81 68.05
C ALA A 237 40.42 18.51 66.67
N THR A 238 39.12 18.73 66.39
CA THR A 238 38.42 19.88 65.76
C THR A 238 39.20 20.92 64.95
N THR A 239 38.78 21.21 63.70
CA THR A 239 38.29 22.53 63.25
C THR A 239 37.80 22.55 61.77
N THR A 240 36.67 23.23 61.58
CA THR A 240 36.39 24.28 60.57
C THR A 240 36.34 23.98 59.05
N THR A 241 35.16 24.31 58.52
CA THR A 241 34.72 24.63 57.15
C THR A 241 35.69 25.49 56.31
N ALA A 242 35.93 25.11 55.06
CA ALA A 242 36.38 26.01 53.98
C ALA A 242 36.03 25.44 52.57
N PRO A 243 35.62 26.27 51.59
CA PRO A 243 35.26 25.84 50.23
C PRO A 243 36.50 25.64 49.32
N PRO A 244 36.39 24.82 48.25
CA PRO A 244 37.51 24.54 47.35
C PRO A 244 37.86 25.73 46.43
N PRO A 245 39.16 25.95 46.14
CA PRO A 245 39.65 27.03 45.28
C PRO A 245 39.53 26.74 43.79
N THR A 246 39.29 27.80 43.03
CA THR A 246 39.43 27.91 41.57
C THR A 246 40.88 27.63 41.12
N PRO A 247 41.11 26.77 40.12
CA PRO A 247 42.45 26.63 39.52
C PRO A 247 42.74 27.78 38.55
N SER A 248 43.81 28.50 38.86
CA SER A 248 44.45 29.51 38.00
C SER A 248 45.37 28.82 36.97
N PRO A 249 45.53 29.36 35.73
CA PRO A 249 46.18 28.67 34.62
C PRO A 249 47.72 28.74 34.68
N ALA A 250 48.36 27.62 34.32
CA ALA A 250 49.82 27.49 34.19
C ALA A 250 50.33 28.10 32.86
N PRO A 251 51.61 28.54 32.81
CA PRO A 251 52.14 29.36 31.72
C PRO A 251 52.47 28.56 30.45
N VAL A 252 52.25 29.24 29.33
CA VAL A 252 52.60 28.85 27.97
C VAL A 252 54.11 28.69 27.84
N VAL A 253 54.57 27.46 27.57
CA VAL A 253 55.92 27.18 27.10
C VAL A 253 55.89 27.13 25.58
N THR A 254 56.54 28.10 24.96
CA THR A 254 56.80 28.22 23.52
C THR A 254 57.82 27.16 23.10
N ALA A 255 57.41 26.20 22.25
CA ALA A 255 58.32 25.27 21.58
C ALA A 255 58.07 25.22 20.07
N LYS A 256 59.11 25.69 19.36
CA LYS A 256 59.64 25.43 18.00
C LYS A 256 58.83 24.54 17.00
N PRO A 257 58.72 24.94 15.72
CA PRO A 257 58.00 24.18 14.69
C PRO A 257 58.89 23.22 13.89
N ALA A 258 58.44 21.96 13.68
CA ALA A 258 58.76 21.05 12.57
C ALA A 258 58.05 19.68 12.75
N PRO A 259 57.89 18.86 11.69
CA PRO A 259 57.27 19.12 10.39
C PRO A 259 56.01 18.25 10.19
N ALA A 260 55.26 18.56 9.12
CA ALA A 260 54.02 17.91 8.69
C ALA A 260 53.94 16.39 8.93
N GLN A 261 53.03 15.98 9.81
CA GLN A 261 52.54 14.62 9.89
C GLN A 261 51.15 14.54 9.26
N ALA A 262 51.00 13.51 8.43
CA ALA A 262 49.86 13.22 7.59
C ALA A 262 48.54 13.21 8.36
N GLN A 263 47.52 13.78 7.71
CA GLN A 263 46.13 13.80 8.16
C GLN A 263 45.66 12.38 8.50
N ALA A 264 45.31 12.18 9.77
CA ALA A 264 44.55 11.02 10.21
C ALA A 264 43.16 11.04 9.53
N PRO A 265 42.62 9.89 9.11
CA PRO A 265 41.30 9.83 8.51
C PRO A 265 40.25 10.25 9.53
N SER A 266 39.53 11.32 9.20
CA SER A 266 38.36 11.80 9.93
C SER A 266 37.41 10.63 10.17
N GLN A 267 37.26 10.25 11.43
CA GLN A 267 36.21 9.34 11.85
C GLN A 267 34.87 9.99 11.47
N THR A 268 34.18 9.39 10.51
CA THR A 268 32.79 9.69 10.17
C THR A 268 31.95 9.39 11.40
N SER A 269 31.71 10.41 12.23
CA SER A 269 30.62 10.45 13.18
C SER A 269 29.36 10.01 12.45
N GLY A 270 28.79 8.87 12.84
CA GLY A 270 27.57 8.36 12.22
C GLY A 270 26.50 9.44 12.20
N ASP A 271 25.71 9.46 11.12
CA ASP A 271 24.63 10.41 10.85
C ASP A 271 23.70 10.56 12.06
N ILE A 272 24.05 11.44 13.00
CA ILE A 272 23.12 11.94 14.00
C ILE A 272 22.27 12.93 13.21
N GLN A 273 21.10 12.46 12.75
CA GLN A 273 20.10 13.34 12.15
C GLN A 273 19.88 14.52 13.09
N SER A 274 20.00 15.73 12.56
CA SER A 274 19.82 16.91 13.39
C SER A 274 18.37 16.99 13.86
N GLU A 275 18.15 17.58 15.03
CA GLU A 275 16.80 17.79 15.57
C GLU A 275 15.91 18.55 14.58
N ALA A 276 16.51 19.50 13.84
CA ALA A 276 15.84 20.26 12.79
C ALA A 276 15.38 19.38 11.62
N GLU A 277 16.18 18.41 11.18
CA GLU A 277 15.79 17.44 10.14
C GLU A 277 14.59 16.62 10.59
N VAL A 278 14.58 16.14 11.84
CA VAL A 278 13.47 15.36 12.41
C VAL A 278 12.21 16.23 12.48
N GLU A 279 12.30 17.46 12.99
CA GLU A 279 11.19 18.40 13.07
C GLU A 279 10.58 18.69 11.68
N ALA A 280 11.44 18.94 10.67
CA ALA A 280 11.00 19.20 9.31
C ALA A 280 10.30 17.99 8.67
N ASN A 281 10.82 16.78 8.90
CA ASN A 281 10.17 15.54 8.49
C ASN A 281 8.77 15.39 9.11
N VAL A 282 8.65 15.62 10.42
CA VAL A 282 7.38 15.54 11.14
C VAL A 282 6.38 16.57 10.62
N ALA A 283 6.79 17.83 10.44
CA ALA A 283 5.91 18.90 9.95
C ALA A 283 5.39 18.63 8.53
N VAL A 284 6.26 18.19 7.61
CA VAL A 284 5.84 17.83 6.24
C VAL A 284 4.91 16.62 6.24
N GLN A 285 5.15 15.64 7.11
CA GLN A 285 4.28 14.47 7.24
C GLN A 285 2.90 14.82 7.81
N GLN A 286 2.83 15.68 8.83
CA GLN A 286 1.59 16.18 9.42
C GLN A 286 0.76 16.93 8.38
N TYR A 287 1.36 17.88 7.64
CA TYR A 287 0.68 18.60 6.57
C TYR A 287 0.10 17.67 5.49
N ARG A 288 0.85 16.65 5.05
CA ARG A 288 0.35 15.65 4.06
C ARG A 288 -0.79 14.80 4.61
N ARG A 289 -0.74 14.42 5.90
CA ARG A 289 -1.83 13.71 6.56
C ARG A 289 -3.10 14.57 6.57
N HIS A 290 -2.96 15.84 6.95
CA HIS A 290 -4.08 16.78 7.01
C HIS A 290 -4.71 17.01 5.62
N ILE A 291 -3.91 17.07 4.54
CA ILE A 291 -4.44 17.07 3.16
C ILE A 291 -5.25 15.79 2.88
N GLY A 292 -4.73 14.62 3.25
CA GLY A 292 -5.42 13.34 3.05
C GLY A 292 -6.77 13.28 3.76
N ASP A 293 -6.82 13.69 5.02
CA ASP A 293 -8.05 13.76 5.80
C ASP A 293 -9.05 14.76 5.19
N ALA A 294 -8.57 15.92 4.73
CA ALA A 294 -9.39 16.91 4.05
C ALA A 294 -9.92 16.42 2.68
N VAL A 295 -9.15 15.63 1.93
CA VAL A 295 -9.60 14.99 0.67
C VAL A 295 -10.74 14.00 0.93
N ALA A 296 -10.67 13.24 2.03
CA ALA A 296 -11.75 12.35 2.42
C ALA A 296 -13.02 13.10 2.87
N ALA A 297 -12.86 14.30 3.45
CA ALA A 297 -13.96 15.14 3.93
C ALA A 297 -14.59 16.06 2.86
N ALA A 298 -13.87 16.31 1.76
CA ALA A 298 -14.31 17.23 0.71
C ALA A 298 -15.65 16.78 0.09
N ARG A 299 -16.59 17.73 -0.03
CA ARG A 299 -17.93 17.51 -0.59
C ARG A 299 -18.23 18.35 -1.82
N THR A 300 -17.45 19.40 -2.07
CA THR A 300 -17.67 20.30 -3.20
C THR A 300 -16.53 20.20 -4.23
N PRO A 301 -16.82 20.42 -5.53
CA PRO A 301 -15.77 20.45 -6.56
C PRO A 301 -14.68 21.49 -6.29
N LEU A 302 -15.03 22.62 -5.67
CA LEU A 302 -14.08 23.66 -5.29
C LEU A 302 -13.11 23.17 -4.20
N GLN A 303 -13.59 22.44 -3.19
CA GLN A 303 -12.74 21.82 -2.17
C GLN A 303 -11.79 20.80 -2.81
N HIS A 304 -12.26 19.94 -3.71
CA HIS A 304 -11.39 19.01 -4.42
C HIS A 304 -10.30 19.70 -5.24
N ARG A 305 -10.63 20.81 -5.93
CA ARG A 305 -9.65 21.58 -6.70
C ARG A 305 -8.60 22.24 -5.81
N LEU A 306 -9.01 22.82 -4.67
CA LEU A 306 -8.08 23.36 -3.68
C LEU A 306 -7.12 22.27 -3.19
N LEU A 307 -7.65 21.11 -2.82
CA LEU A 307 -6.85 20.01 -2.26
C LEU A 307 -5.88 19.40 -3.29
N GLN A 308 -6.22 19.41 -4.58
CA GLN A 308 -5.28 19.03 -5.65
C GLN A 308 -4.08 19.98 -5.72
N ILE A 309 -4.29 21.29 -5.54
CA ILE A 309 -3.21 22.28 -5.51
C ILE A 309 -2.31 22.03 -4.30
N GLU A 310 -2.91 21.87 -3.12
CA GLU A 310 -2.18 21.67 -1.87
C GLU A 310 -1.43 20.31 -1.86
N THR A 311 -1.96 19.28 -2.51
CA THR A 311 -1.25 18.00 -2.71
C THR A 311 0.07 18.19 -3.48
N ARG A 312 0.07 18.99 -4.55
CA ARG A 312 1.29 19.29 -5.32
C ARG A 312 2.31 20.07 -4.49
N GLU A 313 1.82 20.93 -3.61
CA GLU A 313 2.66 21.74 -2.73
C GLU A 313 3.29 20.91 -1.61
N GLY A 314 2.56 19.94 -1.07
CA GLY A 314 3.12 18.92 -0.17
C GLY A 314 4.27 18.12 -0.81
N GLU A 315 4.18 17.78 -2.10
CA GLU A 315 5.28 17.13 -2.84
C GLU A 315 6.45 18.08 -3.11
N THR A 316 6.21 19.37 -3.28
CA THR A 316 7.29 20.37 -3.38
C THR A 316 8.05 20.51 -2.06
N LEU A 317 7.35 20.59 -0.92
CA LEU A 317 7.99 20.60 0.41
C LEU A 317 8.79 19.32 0.66
N ARG A 318 8.28 18.15 0.25
CA ARG A 318 9.00 16.88 0.35
C ARG A 318 10.29 16.87 -0.47
N ARG A 319 10.26 17.41 -1.69
CA ARG A 319 11.46 17.54 -2.54
C ARG A 319 12.47 18.53 -1.95
N GLN A 320 12.00 19.65 -1.41
CA GLN A 320 12.85 20.61 -0.71
C GLN A 320 13.51 19.97 0.52
N LEU A 321 12.77 19.15 1.28
CA LEU A 321 13.27 18.44 2.45
C LEU A 321 14.38 17.46 2.07
N ALA A 322 14.22 16.72 0.98
CA ALA A 322 15.24 15.81 0.48
C ALA A 322 16.49 16.52 -0.07
N ALA A 323 16.36 17.79 -0.46
CA ALA A 323 17.46 18.61 -0.99
C ALA A 323 18.13 19.48 0.09
N ALA A 324 17.56 19.55 1.30
CA ALA A 324 18.09 20.36 2.38
C ALA A 324 19.40 19.77 2.92
N THR A 325 20.38 20.64 3.15
CA THR A 325 21.74 20.24 3.53
C THR A 325 22.15 20.76 4.91
N ASN A 326 21.34 21.60 5.53
CA ASN A 326 21.64 22.25 6.80
C ASN A 326 20.38 22.56 7.61
N ASP A 327 20.56 22.77 8.91
CA ASP A 327 19.48 23.00 9.88
C ASP A 327 18.61 24.21 9.57
N ALA A 328 19.18 25.27 8.99
CA ALA A 328 18.42 26.46 8.62
C ALA A 328 17.42 26.16 7.48
N GLU A 329 17.80 25.33 6.52
CA GLU A 329 16.89 24.86 5.46
C GLU A 329 15.79 23.97 6.02
N PHE A 330 16.14 23.04 6.92
CA PHE A 330 15.16 22.19 7.59
C PHE A 330 14.14 23.01 8.39
N GLN A 331 14.59 23.97 9.21
CA GLN A 331 13.71 24.86 9.96
C GLN A 331 12.81 25.71 9.05
N ARG A 332 13.33 26.21 7.91
CA ARG A 332 12.54 26.95 6.93
C ARG A 332 11.43 26.08 6.35
N ILE A 333 11.74 24.83 6.01
CA ILE A 333 10.77 23.87 5.47
C ILE A 333 9.71 23.50 6.51
N ALA A 334 10.12 23.26 7.76
CA ALA A 334 9.20 23.00 8.87
C ALA A 334 8.19 24.14 9.05
N ARG A 335 8.66 25.39 9.12
CA ARG A 335 7.80 26.58 9.23
C ARG A 335 6.88 26.74 8.02
N ALA A 336 7.38 26.48 6.81
CA ALA A 336 6.58 26.56 5.58
C ALA A 336 5.45 25.51 5.56
N ALA A 337 5.74 24.28 6.01
CA ALA A 337 4.74 23.22 6.15
C ALA A 337 3.65 23.60 7.16
N ALA A 338 4.04 24.06 8.36
CA ALA A 338 3.10 24.48 9.40
C ALA A 338 2.23 25.68 8.96
N ALA A 339 2.82 26.69 8.31
CA ALA A 339 2.08 27.85 7.80
C ALA A 339 1.06 27.46 6.74
N ARG A 340 1.41 26.52 5.85
CA ARG A 340 0.48 26.01 4.83
C ARG A 340 -0.63 25.16 5.43
N GLU A 341 -0.34 24.37 6.46
CA GLU A 341 -1.36 23.62 7.18
C GLU A 341 -2.43 24.55 7.77
N GLN A 342 -2.01 25.62 8.45
CA GLN A 342 -2.92 26.64 8.97
C GLN A 342 -3.72 27.35 7.86
N ALA A 343 -3.07 27.69 6.75
CA ALA A 343 -3.73 28.32 5.61
C ALA A 343 -4.77 27.39 4.96
N LEU A 344 -4.47 26.09 4.87
CA LEU A 344 -5.40 25.06 4.38
C LEU A 344 -6.64 24.99 5.27
N THR A 345 -6.46 24.89 6.60
CA THR A 345 -7.57 24.88 7.57
C THR A 345 -8.48 26.09 7.38
N LYS A 346 -7.90 27.29 7.27
CA LYS A 346 -8.65 28.52 7.09
C LYS A 346 -9.43 28.53 5.77
N ARG A 347 -8.80 28.17 4.65
CA ARG A 347 -9.45 28.11 3.33
C ARG A 347 -10.56 27.07 3.26
N LEU A 348 -10.38 25.92 3.92
CA LEU A 348 -11.44 24.90 4.01
C LEU A 348 -12.63 25.42 4.81
N ALA A 349 -12.40 26.11 5.93
CA ALA A 349 -13.45 26.73 6.74
C ALA A 349 -14.22 27.82 5.96
N GLU A 350 -13.53 28.65 5.18
CA GLU A 350 -14.14 29.66 4.30
C GLU A 350 -15.00 29.04 3.17
N LEU A 351 -14.66 27.82 2.74
CA LEU A 351 -15.42 27.07 1.72
C LEU A 351 -16.55 26.21 2.31
N MET A 352 -16.71 26.16 3.64
CA MET A 352 -17.86 25.49 4.24
C MET A 352 -19.09 26.39 4.09
N PRO A 353 -20.22 25.86 3.56
CA PRO A 353 -21.44 26.65 3.50
C PRO A 353 -21.85 27.07 4.91
N ALA A 354 -22.23 28.34 5.07
CA ALA A 354 -22.78 28.83 6.33
C ALA A 354 -23.93 27.90 6.76
N PRO A 355 -24.01 27.52 8.05
CA PRO A 355 -25.11 26.68 8.52
C PRO A 355 -26.42 27.33 8.10
N PRO A 356 -27.38 26.56 7.55
CA PRO A 356 -28.65 27.12 7.11
C PRO A 356 -29.25 27.91 8.30
N PRO A 357 -29.78 29.12 8.05
CA PRO A 357 -30.39 29.91 9.11
C PRO A 357 -31.42 29.04 9.81
N ALA A 358 -31.35 29.00 11.15
CA ALA A 358 -32.25 28.19 11.96
C ALA A 358 -33.69 28.44 11.47
N PRO A 359 -34.49 27.37 11.22
CA PRO A 359 -35.82 27.53 10.67
C PRO A 359 -36.59 28.50 11.55
N ALA A 360 -36.90 29.68 11.01
CA ALA A 360 -37.76 30.64 11.67
C ALA A 360 -39.05 29.91 12.02
N ALA A 361 -39.41 29.91 13.30
CA ALA A 361 -40.59 29.26 13.81
C ALA A 361 -41.81 29.74 13.02
N VAL A 362 -42.31 28.90 12.11
CA VAL A 362 -43.51 29.19 11.35
C VAL A 362 -44.67 29.04 12.32
N ALA A 363 -45.23 30.18 12.70
CA ALA A 363 -46.48 30.26 13.44
C ALA A 363 -47.57 29.50 12.66
N ALA A 364 -48.25 28.60 13.36
CA ALA A 364 -49.36 27.83 12.86
C ALA A 364 -50.52 28.75 12.44
N THR A 365 -50.88 28.72 11.16
CA THR A 365 -52.19 29.18 10.67
C THR A 365 -52.97 28.01 10.10
N THR A 366 -54.19 27.89 10.62
CA THR A 366 -55.23 26.89 10.41
C THR A 366 -55.75 26.85 8.97
N PRO A 367 -56.37 25.74 8.53
CA PRO A 367 -56.79 25.54 7.14
C PRO A 367 -58.18 26.12 6.87
N ALA A 368 -58.35 26.77 5.72
CA ALA A 368 -59.65 27.15 5.18
C ALA A 368 -59.90 26.42 3.86
N SER A 369 -61.02 25.72 3.85
CA SER A 369 -61.62 24.89 2.80
C SER A 369 -62.08 25.69 1.57
N SER A 370 -61.98 25.12 0.36
CA SER A 370 -62.96 25.29 -0.74
C SER A 370 -62.56 24.53 -2.03
N PRO A 371 -63.50 24.29 -2.97
CA PRO A 371 -63.75 22.93 -3.47
C PRO A 371 -63.57 22.72 -4.99
N ALA A 372 -63.60 21.44 -5.36
CA ALA A 372 -64.19 20.83 -6.56
C ALA A 372 -64.00 21.49 -7.94
N ALA A 373 -63.22 20.81 -8.80
CA ALA A 373 -63.46 20.75 -10.23
C ALA A 373 -63.05 19.37 -10.80
N THR A 374 -64.01 18.71 -11.46
CA THR A 374 -63.92 17.40 -12.13
C THR A 374 -63.69 17.59 -13.65
N PRO A 375 -63.63 16.56 -14.52
CA PRO A 375 -62.40 16.07 -15.14
C PRO A 375 -62.35 16.24 -16.69
N ALA A 376 -61.19 16.03 -17.30
CA ALA A 376 -61.02 15.84 -18.75
C ALA A 376 -60.31 14.50 -19.04
N PRO A 377 -60.62 13.82 -20.17
CA PRO A 377 -60.40 12.37 -20.30
C PRO A 377 -59.01 11.97 -20.80
N ALA A 378 -58.63 10.79 -20.29
CA ALA A 378 -57.57 9.87 -20.65
C ALA A 378 -56.92 9.99 -22.04
N LEU A 379 -55.58 10.10 -22.03
CA LEU A 379 -54.70 9.47 -23.01
C LEU A 379 -53.83 8.45 -22.27
N THR A 380 -54.01 7.19 -22.64
CA THR A 380 -53.38 6.01 -22.08
C THR A 380 -51.90 5.95 -22.45
N SER A 381 -51.03 6.52 -21.62
CA SER A 381 -49.59 6.26 -21.64
C SER A 381 -49.29 5.04 -20.76
N ALA A 382 -48.52 4.11 -21.32
CA ALA A 382 -48.06 2.89 -20.65
C ALA A 382 -47.38 3.23 -19.30
N PRO A 383 -47.48 2.36 -18.28
CA PRO A 383 -46.91 2.61 -16.97
C PRO A 383 -45.38 2.61 -17.06
N THR A 384 -44.80 3.81 -17.10
CA THR A 384 -43.39 4.01 -16.77
C THR A 384 -43.20 3.49 -15.35
N ALA A 385 -42.46 2.38 -15.21
CA ALA A 385 -42.10 1.84 -13.91
C ALA A 385 -41.34 2.94 -13.15
N THR A 386 -42.03 3.57 -12.20
CA THR A 386 -41.44 4.48 -11.24
C THR A 386 -40.40 3.68 -10.46
N HIS A 387 -39.13 3.81 -10.83
CA HIS A 387 -38.03 3.30 -10.05
C HIS A 387 -38.11 3.97 -8.68
N ALA A 388 -38.62 3.23 -7.69
CA ALA A 388 -38.60 3.65 -6.30
C ALA A 388 -37.15 3.99 -5.95
N SER A 389 -36.91 5.25 -5.58
CA SER A 389 -35.59 5.74 -5.17
C SER A 389 -34.99 4.76 -4.17
N ALA A 390 -33.83 4.22 -4.49
CA ALA A 390 -33.16 3.24 -3.64
C ALA A 390 -32.99 3.84 -2.23
N PRO A 391 -33.27 3.07 -1.16
CA PRO A 391 -33.11 3.55 0.20
C PRO A 391 -31.65 3.99 0.41
N THR A 392 -31.47 5.21 0.93
CA THR A 392 -30.15 5.77 1.22
C THR A 392 -29.45 4.92 2.27
N ALA A 393 -28.35 4.27 1.91
CA ALA A 393 -27.56 3.47 2.84
C ALA A 393 -27.10 4.32 4.03
N THR A 394 -27.23 3.77 5.25
CA THR A 394 -26.79 4.44 6.48
C THR A 394 -25.27 4.66 6.46
N PRO A 395 -24.75 5.74 7.09
CA PRO A 395 -23.32 6.02 7.14
C PRO A 395 -22.48 4.84 7.65
N GLU A 396 -22.98 4.12 8.66
CA GLU A 396 -22.30 3.00 9.30
C GLU A 396 -22.14 1.81 8.34
N LEU A 397 -23.18 1.52 7.55
CA LEU A 397 -23.12 0.47 6.52
C LEU A 397 -22.10 0.84 5.44
N ARG A 398 -22.00 2.13 5.10
CA ARG A 398 -21.01 2.64 4.14
C ARG A 398 -19.59 2.50 4.66
N ASP A 399 -19.36 2.76 5.94
CA ASP A 399 -18.04 2.62 6.56
C ASP A 399 -17.63 1.15 6.69
N ALA A 400 -18.56 0.27 7.06
CA ALA A 400 -18.35 -1.18 7.04
C ALA A 400 -18.01 -1.69 5.63
N PHE A 401 -18.70 -1.18 4.60
CA PHE A 401 -18.41 -1.52 3.21
C PHE A 401 -17.04 -1.01 2.77
N ARG A 402 -16.65 0.21 3.17
CA ARG A 402 -15.31 0.75 2.89
C ARG A 402 -14.21 -0.11 3.52
N ALA A 403 -14.39 -0.55 4.77
CA ALA A 403 -13.45 -1.47 5.42
C ALA A 403 -13.34 -2.80 4.65
N TYR A 404 -14.47 -3.37 4.22
CA TYR A 404 -14.49 -4.57 3.39
C TYR A 404 -13.75 -4.35 2.06
N ALA A 405 -14.04 -3.26 1.35
CA ALA A 405 -13.42 -2.92 0.07
C ALA A 405 -11.90 -2.65 0.19
N ALA A 406 -11.44 -2.18 1.34
CA ALA A 406 -10.01 -2.02 1.66
C ALA A 406 -9.30 -3.35 2.02
N GLY A 407 -10.04 -4.45 2.12
CA GLY A 407 -9.52 -5.77 2.52
C GLY A 407 -9.41 -5.96 4.04
N ASP A 408 -9.86 -4.99 4.85
CA ASP A 408 -9.92 -5.12 6.31
C ASP A 408 -11.21 -5.82 6.74
N LEU A 409 -11.22 -7.15 6.54
CA LEU A 409 -12.37 -8.00 6.82
C LEU A 409 -12.74 -8.01 8.31
N ALA A 410 -11.76 -7.85 9.21
CA ALA A 410 -11.99 -7.89 10.65
C ALA A 410 -12.70 -6.62 11.15
N SER A 411 -12.24 -5.44 10.68
CA SER A 411 -12.92 -4.18 11.01
C SER A 411 -14.31 -4.13 10.40
N SER A 412 -14.49 -4.57 9.15
CA SER A 412 -15.82 -4.67 8.52
C SER A 412 -16.77 -5.56 9.33
N GLU A 413 -16.33 -6.75 9.74
CA GLU A 413 -17.14 -7.66 10.55
C GLU A 413 -17.52 -7.06 11.92
N THR A 414 -16.59 -6.34 12.57
CA THR A 414 -16.84 -5.67 13.85
C THR A 414 -17.88 -4.56 13.71
N LEU A 415 -17.72 -3.70 12.70
CA LEU A 415 -18.67 -2.62 12.40
C LEU A 415 -20.07 -3.17 12.09
N LEU A 416 -20.15 -4.23 11.29
CA LEU A 416 -21.44 -4.87 10.94
C LEU A 416 -22.09 -5.55 12.13
N THR A 417 -21.30 -6.12 13.03
CA THR A 417 -21.82 -6.74 14.25
C THR A 417 -22.39 -5.69 15.20
N ASN A 418 -21.72 -4.56 15.36
CA ASN A 418 -22.24 -3.43 16.13
C ASN A 418 -23.50 -2.84 15.49
N LEU A 419 -23.50 -2.69 14.15
CA LEU A 419 -24.66 -2.18 13.41
C LEU A 419 -25.87 -3.12 13.57
N LEU A 420 -25.68 -4.43 13.43
CA LEU A 420 -26.74 -5.43 13.57
C LEU A 420 -27.28 -5.53 15.01
N ALA A 421 -26.48 -5.20 16.01
CA ALA A 421 -26.94 -5.11 17.40
C ALA A 421 -27.86 -3.92 17.64
N GLN A 422 -27.71 -2.83 16.88
CA GLN A 422 -28.55 -1.64 16.97
C GLN A 422 -29.77 -1.76 16.05
N HIS A 423 -29.54 -2.10 14.78
CA HIS A 423 -30.53 -2.15 13.73
C HIS A 423 -30.24 -3.33 12.79
N ALA A 424 -30.98 -4.41 12.97
CA ALA A 424 -30.87 -5.59 12.14
C ALA A 424 -31.45 -5.32 10.74
N THR A 425 -30.60 -5.13 9.73
CA THR A 425 -31.01 -4.95 8.31
C THR A 425 -30.50 -6.08 7.41
N ALA A 426 -31.23 -6.32 6.32
CA ALA A 426 -30.93 -7.40 5.39
C ALA A 426 -29.56 -7.17 4.70
N GLU A 427 -29.25 -5.92 4.37
CA GLU A 427 -27.99 -5.49 3.75
C GLU A 427 -26.80 -5.69 4.69
N ALA A 428 -26.96 -5.40 5.99
CA ALA A 428 -25.89 -5.59 6.96
C ALA A 428 -25.59 -7.07 7.20
N TYR A 429 -26.63 -7.93 7.31
CA TYR A 429 -26.44 -9.38 7.35
C TYR A 429 -25.78 -9.91 6.08
N LEU A 430 -26.23 -9.46 4.91
CA LEU A 430 -25.65 -9.86 3.63
C LEU A 430 -24.16 -9.50 3.55
N LEU A 431 -23.81 -8.26 3.86
CA LEU A 431 -22.42 -7.80 3.81
C LEU A 431 -21.54 -8.53 4.84
N ARG A 432 -22.05 -8.86 6.03
CA ARG A 432 -21.30 -9.61 7.04
C ARG A 432 -21.07 -11.05 6.60
N GLY A 433 -22.07 -11.68 6.00
CA GLY A 433 -21.94 -13.01 5.40
C GLY A 433 -20.89 -13.04 4.29
N ILE A 434 -20.86 -12.01 3.44
CA ILE A 434 -19.82 -11.84 2.40
C ILE A 434 -18.43 -11.71 3.03
N ALA A 435 -18.26 -10.86 4.04
CA ALA A 435 -16.98 -10.67 4.73
C ALA A 435 -16.45 -11.96 5.36
N ARG A 436 -17.31 -12.72 6.05
CA ARG A 436 -16.97 -13.99 6.68
C ARG A 436 -16.65 -15.08 5.67
N TYR A 437 -17.40 -15.16 4.57
CA TYR A 437 -17.09 -16.08 3.46
C TYR A 437 -15.71 -15.79 2.88
N THR A 438 -15.41 -14.52 2.58
CA THR A 438 -14.10 -14.12 2.04
C THR A 438 -12.98 -14.47 3.02
N ARG A 439 -13.19 -14.22 4.31
CA ARG A 439 -12.24 -14.59 5.37
C ARG A 439 -12.05 -16.11 5.46
N ALA A 440 -13.11 -16.90 5.28
CA ALA A 440 -13.04 -18.36 5.25
C ALA A 440 -12.14 -18.86 4.11
N MET A 441 -12.26 -18.25 2.92
CA MET A 441 -11.44 -18.61 1.75
C MET A 441 -9.96 -18.26 1.92
N LEU A 442 -9.62 -17.31 2.80
CA LEU A 442 -8.25 -16.91 3.12
C LEU A 442 -7.69 -17.62 4.36
N SER A 443 -8.54 -18.31 5.14
CA SER A 443 -8.17 -18.98 6.37
C SER A 443 -7.75 -20.43 6.15
N ARG A 444 -6.90 -20.95 7.05
CA ARG A 444 -6.59 -22.39 7.13
C ARG A 444 -7.71 -23.21 7.77
N THR A 445 -8.67 -22.56 8.43
CA THR A 445 -9.80 -23.18 9.13
C THR A 445 -11.13 -22.64 8.58
N PRO A 446 -11.54 -23.04 7.36
CA PRO A 446 -12.67 -22.44 6.65
C PRO A 446 -14.04 -22.79 7.26
N ASP A 447 -14.18 -23.97 7.86
CA ASP A 447 -15.50 -24.55 8.18
C ASP A 447 -16.32 -23.71 9.18
N ALA A 448 -15.68 -23.21 10.24
CA ALA A 448 -16.34 -22.37 11.24
C ALA A 448 -16.86 -21.05 10.64
N LEU A 449 -16.05 -20.41 9.78
CA LEU A 449 -16.41 -19.15 9.14
C LEU A 449 -17.47 -19.34 8.05
N LEU A 450 -17.44 -20.46 7.33
CA LEU A 450 -18.47 -20.81 6.35
C LEU A 450 -19.83 -21.04 7.01
N ALA A 451 -19.87 -21.74 8.16
CA ALA A 451 -21.10 -21.93 8.92
C ALA A 451 -21.71 -20.58 9.38
N GLN A 452 -20.86 -19.66 9.87
CA GLN A 452 -21.30 -18.32 10.24
C GLN A 452 -21.79 -17.50 9.04
N ALA A 453 -21.10 -17.58 7.89
CA ALA A 453 -21.54 -16.92 6.66
C ALA A 453 -22.90 -17.45 6.18
N THR A 454 -23.13 -18.77 6.24
CA THR A 454 -24.43 -19.38 5.94
C THR A 454 -25.52 -18.86 6.87
N ALA A 455 -25.26 -18.73 8.17
CA ALA A 455 -26.22 -18.18 9.13
C ALA A 455 -26.59 -16.73 8.79
N ASP A 456 -25.60 -15.89 8.48
CA ASP A 456 -25.83 -14.50 8.08
C ASP A 456 -26.64 -14.40 6.77
N PHE A 457 -26.35 -15.22 5.77
CA PHE A 457 -27.13 -15.24 4.53
C PHE A 457 -28.58 -15.68 4.73
N ARG A 458 -28.83 -16.66 5.60
CA ARG A 458 -30.21 -17.05 5.97
C ARG A 458 -30.93 -15.93 6.71
N ALA A 459 -30.26 -15.23 7.62
CA ALA A 459 -30.82 -14.07 8.31
C ALA A 459 -31.18 -12.94 7.34
N ALA A 460 -30.29 -12.63 6.38
CA ALA A 460 -30.55 -11.66 5.32
C ALA A 460 -31.78 -12.03 4.47
N LEU A 461 -31.87 -13.29 4.04
CA LEU A 461 -32.98 -13.80 3.22
C LEU A 461 -34.31 -13.86 3.98
N THR A 462 -34.27 -14.03 5.30
CA THR A 462 -35.46 -13.97 6.16
C THR A 462 -36.04 -12.56 6.19
N GLN A 463 -35.19 -11.52 6.16
CA GLN A 463 -35.64 -10.13 6.07
C GLN A 463 -36.05 -9.73 4.65
N ASN A 464 -35.35 -10.24 3.63
CA ASN A 464 -35.65 -9.94 2.23
C ASN A 464 -35.31 -11.13 1.32
N ALA A 465 -36.34 -11.93 0.99
CA ALA A 465 -36.22 -13.10 0.13
C ALA A 465 -35.86 -12.76 -1.34
N ALA A 466 -36.07 -11.51 -1.75
CA ALA A 466 -35.75 -11.03 -3.09
C ALA A 466 -34.25 -10.69 -3.26
N LEU A 467 -33.45 -10.73 -2.19
CA LEU A 467 -32.01 -10.43 -2.27
C LEU A 467 -31.29 -11.31 -3.29
N ARG A 468 -30.46 -10.67 -4.12
CA ARG A 468 -29.56 -11.31 -5.08
C ARG A 468 -28.20 -10.63 -4.97
N LEU A 469 -27.13 -11.41 -5.12
CA LEU A 469 -25.80 -10.87 -5.31
C LEU A 469 -25.60 -10.48 -6.76
N ASP A 470 -25.03 -9.30 -7.00
CA ASP A 470 -24.66 -8.86 -8.34
C ASP A 470 -23.49 -9.72 -8.85
N THR A 471 -23.72 -10.44 -9.95
CA THR A 471 -22.74 -11.31 -10.61
C THR A 471 -21.55 -10.55 -11.17
N ASN A 472 -21.67 -9.24 -11.38
CA ASN A 472 -20.58 -8.39 -11.87
C ASN A 472 -19.72 -7.83 -10.72
N ALA A 473 -20.28 -7.74 -9.51
CA ALA A 473 -19.59 -7.19 -8.35
C ALA A 473 -18.91 -8.28 -7.49
N PHE A 474 -19.44 -9.50 -7.49
CA PHE A 474 -18.98 -10.59 -6.63
C PHE A 474 -18.48 -11.80 -7.40
N SER A 475 -17.52 -12.52 -6.82
CA SER A 475 -16.93 -13.71 -7.47
C SER A 475 -17.98 -14.80 -7.75
N PRO A 476 -17.88 -15.55 -8.86
CA PRO A 476 -18.83 -16.63 -9.18
C PRO A 476 -18.97 -17.68 -8.08
N LYS A 477 -17.90 -17.94 -7.31
CA LYS A 477 -17.92 -18.89 -6.19
C LYS A 477 -18.79 -18.40 -5.03
N LEU A 478 -18.67 -17.12 -4.66
CA LEU A 478 -19.49 -16.50 -3.62
C LEU A 478 -20.96 -16.45 -4.04
N VAL A 479 -21.25 -16.05 -5.28
CA VAL A 479 -22.62 -16.04 -5.82
C VAL A 479 -23.23 -17.44 -5.77
N SER A 480 -22.50 -18.46 -6.25
CA SER A 480 -22.94 -19.86 -6.20
C SER A 480 -23.14 -20.36 -4.76
N PHE A 481 -22.28 -19.97 -3.82
CA PHE A 481 -22.44 -20.29 -2.41
C PHE A 481 -23.72 -19.66 -1.83
N PHE A 482 -23.97 -18.37 -2.08
CA PHE A 482 -25.18 -17.68 -1.66
C PHE A 482 -26.45 -18.31 -2.27
N ASP A 483 -26.43 -18.65 -3.56
CA ASP A 483 -27.57 -19.29 -4.22
C ASP A 483 -27.89 -20.68 -3.69
N ARG A 484 -26.88 -21.45 -3.27
CA ARG A 484 -27.11 -22.72 -2.54
C ARG A 484 -27.83 -22.49 -1.23
N VAL A 485 -27.36 -21.52 -0.42
CA VAL A 485 -28.02 -21.14 0.84
C VAL A 485 -29.46 -20.69 0.59
N ARG A 486 -29.69 -19.91 -0.47
CA ARG A 486 -31.02 -19.41 -0.87
C ARG A 486 -31.97 -20.52 -1.31
N THR A 487 -31.47 -21.53 -1.99
CA THR A 487 -32.26 -22.67 -2.49
C THR A 487 -32.39 -23.80 -1.46
N GLY A 488 -31.71 -23.68 -0.30
CA GLY A 488 -31.68 -24.71 0.73
C GLY A 488 -30.90 -25.97 0.35
N ARG A 489 -29.97 -25.87 -0.61
CA ARG A 489 -29.15 -26.98 -1.10
C ARG A 489 -27.78 -27.09 -0.42
#